data_AF-A0A7C5J0W2-F1
#
_entry.id   AF-A0A7C5J0W2-F1
#
_cell.length_a   1.000
_cell.length_b   1.000
_cell.length_c   1.000
_cell.angle_alpha   90.00
_cell.angle_beta   90.00
_cell.angle_gamma   90.00
#
_symmetry.space_group_name_H-M   'P 1'
#
loop_
_entity.id
_entity.type
_entity.pdbx_description
1 polymer ?
#
loop_
_entity_poly.entity_id
_entity_poly.type
_entity_poly.pdbx_seq_one_letter_code
_entity_poly.pdbx_strand_id
1 'polypeptide(L)'
;MTTAACDESALPPVPAKSAAPVAVATPPSIEDRSEGPAWYLSQGVPSTATAWSAADLSQAVQVLRTIADRELEKMPRHAGPSGPVFARLVDTRAAEASAKQQEPVRQLLELSAWFEPVGVLTQLYARRDTKGRGFPAEVARVTAAALTLLRLMHDPINKTHPPTEPAALQEYEAGLSQIRTGATKTLMGALLMLSVPEVLAREDRRLLAAAVDRFLDRADRLLPHEARRPMVDQLELLVVRETDEVVKGKLESAAKHLGS
;
A
#
# COMPACT_ATOMS: atom_id res chain seq x y z
N MET A 1 37.67 -1.95 39.13
CA MET A 1 36.56 -1.04 38.83
C MET A 1 37.14 0.12 38.04
N THR A 2 37.02 0.06 36.72
CA THR A 2 37.66 1.03 35.81
C THR A 2 36.55 1.63 34.96
N THR A 3 36.19 2.87 35.25
CA THR A 3 35.20 3.64 34.50
C THR A 3 35.86 4.18 33.23
N ALA A 4 35.52 3.59 32.07
CA ALA A 4 35.95 4.11 30.78
C ALA A 4 35.06 5.29 30.39
N ALA A 5 35.67 6.48 30.27
CA ALA A 5 35.05 7.69 29.75
C ALA A 5 34.80 7.54 28.24
N CYS A 6 33.55 7.74 27.81
CA CYS A 6 33.21 7.85 26.40
C CYS A 6 33.54 9.28 25.94
N ASP A 7 34.51 9.37 25.04
CA ASP A 7 34.94 10.60 24.38
C ASP A 7 33.85 11.06 23.40
N GLU A 8 33.30 12.24 23.64
CA GLU A 8 32.22 12.88 22.88
C GLU A 8 32.80 13.43 21.58
N SER A 9 32.96 12.55 20.58
CA SER A 9 33.50 12.90 19.27
C SER A 9 32.52 13.81 18.52
N ALA A 10 32.84 15.10 18.49
CA ALA A 10 32.10 16.13 17.77
C ALA A 10 32.05 15.82 16.27
N LEU A 11 30.85 15.62 15.73
CA LEU A 11 30.64 15.42 14.29
C LEU A 11 30.95 16.72 13.52
N PRO A 12 31.63 16.63 12.36
CA PRO A 12 31.94 17.79 11.54
C PRO A 12 30.66 18.42 10.94
N PRO A 13 30.64 19.76 10.74
CA PRO A 13 29.48 20.47 10.20
C PRO A 13 29.17 20.02 8.77
N VAL A 14 27.92 19.62 8.53
CA VAL A 14 27.41 19.27 7.20
C VAL A 14 27.28 20.55 6.35
N PRO A 15 27.98 20.68 5.21
CA PRO A 15 27.91 21.87 4.38
C PRO A 15 26.53 22.00 3.71
N ALA A 16 25.81 23.07 4.05
CA ALA A 16 24.53 23.46 3.43
C ALA A 16 24.77 24.05 2.03
N LYS A 17 25.07 23.22 1.03
CA LYS A 17 25.11 23.67 -0.37
C LYS A 17 23.78 23.34 -1.05
N SER A 18 22.90 24.34 -1.08
CA SER A 18 21.66 24.35 -1.85
C SER A 18 21.99 24.27 -3.35
N ALA A 19 21.94 23.06 -3.92
CA ALA A 19 22.00 22.87 -5.36
C ALA A 19 20.62 23.21 -5.95
N ALA A 20 20.59 23.97 -7.04
CA ALA A 20 19.36 24.25 -7.78
C ALA A 20 18.66 22.93 -8.16
N PRO A 21 17.31 22.87 -8.10
CA PRO A 21 16.57 21.65 -8.40
C PRO A 21 16.82 21.23 -9.83
N VAL A 22 17.53 20.11 -10.01
CA VAL A 22 17.67 19.45 -11.31
C VAL A 22 16.28 18.94 -11.67
N ALA A 23 15.75 19.34 -12.84
CA ALA A 23 14.49 18.80 -13.33
C ALA A 23 14.60 17.28 -13.48
N VAL A 24 14.00 16.53 -12.56
CA VAL A 24 14.03 15.07 -12.57
C VAL A 24 13.06 14.61 -13.66
N ALA A 25 13.58 13.98 -14.70
CA ALA A 25 12.77 13.40 -15.76
C ALA A 25 11.85 12.32 -15.18
N THR A 26 10.57 12.33 -15.58
CA THR A 26 9.60 11.29 -15.20
C THR A 26 10.19 9.91 -15.52
N PRO A 27 10.18 8.95 -14.57
CA PRO A 27 10.74 7.64 -14.81
C PRO A 27 10.05 7.01 -16.03
N PRO A 28 10.80 6.34 -16.91
CA PRO A 28 10.21 5.73 -18.09
C PRO A 28 9.23 4.62 -17.66
N SER A 29 7.98 4.69 -18.13
CA SER A 29 7.00 3.62 -17.92
C SER A 29 7.21 2.48 -18.92
N ILE A 30 6.85 1.27 -18.53
CA ILE A 30 6.80 0.12 -19.46
C ILE A 30 5.75 0.42 -20.53
N GLU A 31 6.08 0.15 -21.79
CA GLU A 31 5.18 0.25 -22.94
C GLU A 31 3.93 -0.61 -22.69
N ASP A 32 2.75 -0.05 -22.88
CA ASP A 32 1.50 -0.80 -22.71
C ASP A 32 1.30 -1.76 -23.87
N ARG A 33 1.51 -3.06 -23.61
CA ARG A 33 1.12 -4.16 -24.51
C ARG A 33 0.08 -5.06 -23.85
N SER A 34 -0.69 -4.51 -22.93
CA SER A 34 -1.76 -5.23 -22.27
C SER A 34 -2.90 -5.51 -23.24
N GLU A 35 -3.56 -6.65 -23.03
CA GLU A 35 -4.58 -7.14 -23.94
C GLU A 35 -6.00 -6.80 -23.46
N GLY A 36 -7.02 -7.09 -24.26
CA GLY A 36 -8.42 -6.92 -23.83
C GLY A 36 -8.85 -7.95 -22.76
N PRO A 37 -9.98 -7.74 -22.07
CA PRO A 37 -10.48 -8.67 -21.04
C PRO A 37 -10.70 -10.11 -21.53
N ALA A 38 -11.07 -10.29 -22.80
CA ALA A 38 -11.24 -11.61 -23.41
C ALA A 38 -9.94 -12.42 -23.43
N TRP A 39 -8.79 -11.76 -23.63
CA TRP A 39 -7.49 -12.43 -23.58
C TRP A 39 -7.18 -12.90 -22.16
N TYR A 40 -7.32 -12.04 -21.15
CA TYR A 40 -7.09 -12.44 -19.74
C TYR A 40 -8.05 -13.55 -19.29
N LEU A 41 -9.31 -13.51 -19.72
CA LEU A 41 -10.27 -14.58 -19.49
C LEU A 41 -9.78 -15.90 -20.10
N SER A 42 -9.24 -15.87 -21.32
CA SER A 42 -8.63 -17.06 -21.95
C SER A 42 -7.36 -17.56 -21.23
N GLN A 43 -6.67 -16.69 -20.48
CA GLN A 43 -5.55 -17.06 -19.62
C GLN A 43 -5.99 -17.62 -18.26
N GLY A 44 -7.30 -17.60 -17.96
CA GLY A 44 -7.86 -18.09 -16.71
C GLY A 44 -8.10 -17.01 -15.63
N VAL A 45 -8.00 -15.73 -15.97
CA VAL A 45 -8.48 -14.65 -15.07
C VAL A 45 -10.00 -14.70 -15.00
N PRO A 46 -10.63 -14.58 -13.81
CA PRO A 46 -12.08 -14.55 -13.69
C PRO A 46 -12.72 -13.43 -14.51
N SER A 47 -13.96 -13.65 -14.96
CA SER A 47 -14.68 -12.68 -15.77
C SER A 47 -14.80 -11.33 -15.05
N THR A 48 -14.60 -10.23 -15.78
CA THR A 48 -14.77 -8.88 -15.23
C THR A 48 -16.24 -8.45 -15.15
N ALA A 49 -17.16 -9.22 -15.77
CA ALA A 49 -18.58 -8.93 -15.78
C ALA A 49 -19.26 -9.14 -14.41
N THR A 50 -18.67 -9.99 -13.55
CA THR A 50 -19.17 -10.28 -12.21
C THR A 50 -18.30 -9.63 -11.14
N ALA A 51 -18.87 -9.44 -9.94
CA ALA A 51 -18.05 -9.11 -8.77
C ALA A 51 -17.14 -10.28 -8.44
N TRP A 52 -15.91 -9.99 -8.02
CA TRP A 52 -14.95 -11.01 -7.59
C TRP A 52 -15.15 -11.33 -6.11
N SER A 53 -14.85 -12.56 -5.74
CA SER A 53 -14.56 -13.00 -4.38
C SER A 53 -13.06 -12.92 -4.08
N ALA A 54 -12.66 -13.18 -2.83
CA ALA A 54 -11.24 -13.32 -2.48
C ALA A 54 -10.57 -14.46 -3.28
N ALA A 55 -11.29 -15.55 -3.53
CA ALA A 55 -10.80 -16.68 -4.31
C ALA A 55 -10.57 -16.30 -5.78
N ASP A 56 -11.49 -15.54 -6.39
CA ASP A 56 -11.34 -15.02 -7.74
C ASP A 56 -10.12 -14.09 -7.85
N LEU A 57 -9.95 -13.18 -6.89
CA LEU A 57 -8.79 -12.29 -6.86
C LEU A 57 -7.48 -13.09 -6.72
N SER A 58 -7.46 -14.10 -5.85
CA SER A 58 -6.30 -15.00 -5.70
C SER A 58 -5.98 -15.73 -7.00
N GLN A 59 -6.99 -16.31 -7.66
CA GLN A 59 -6.83 -16.95 -8.97
C GLN A 59 -6.28 -15.97 -10.01
N ALA A 60 -6.84 -14.76 -10.10
CA ALA A 60 -6.36 -13.73 -11.01
C ALA A 60 -4.87 -13.43 -10.78
N VAL A 61 -4.46 -13.22 -9.53
CA VAL A 61 -3.08 -12.91 -9.17
C VAL A 61 -2.13 -14.06 -9.52
N GLN A 62 -2.55 -15.32 -9.36
CA GLN A 62 -1.73 -16.47 -9.78
C GLN A 62 -1.48 -16.49 -11.29
N VAL A 63 -2.52 -16.24 -12.09
CA VAL A 63 -2.40 -16.12 -13.55
C VAL A 63 -1.49 -14.94 -13.92
N LEU A 64 -1.67 -13.79 -13.28
CA LEU A 64 -0.85 -12.60 -13.52
C LEU A 64 0.61 -12.79 -13.14
N ARG A 65 0.93 -13.59 -12.11
CA ARG A 65 2.31 -13.95 -11.80
C ARG A 65 2.96 -14.69 -12.97
N THR A 66 2.26 -15.67 -13.56
CA THR A 66 2.75 -16.40 -14.73
C THR A 66 2.92 -15.50 -15.95
N ILE A 67 2.03 -14.53 -16.16
CA ILE A 67 2.17 -13.53 -17.23
C ILE A 67 3.38 -12.64 -16.96
N ALA A 68 3.53 -12.09 -15.75
CA ALA A 68 4.62 -11.20 -15.38
C ALA A 68 6.01 -11.84 -15.52
N ASP A 69 6.11 -13.15 -15.28
CA ASP A 69 7.37 -13.90 -15.42
C ASP A 69 7.77 -14.11 -16.89
N ARG A 70 6.82 -14.04 -17.84
CA ARG A 70 7.06 -14.27 -19.27
C ARG A 70 7.09 -12.97 -20.07
N GLU A 71 6.12 -12.10 -19.85
CA GLU A 71 5.80 -10.92 -20.66
C GLU A 71 5.28 -9.80 -19.75
N LEU A 72 6.19 -9.15 -19.02
CA LEU A 72 5.84 -8.14 -18.01
C LEU A 72 4.97 -7.00 -18.59
N GLU A 73 5.21 -6.62 -19.84
CA GLU A 73 4.44 -5.60 -20.58
C GLU A 73 2.97 -5.97 -20.85
N LYS A 74 2.60 -7.24 -20.68
CA LYS A 74 1.22 -7.74 -20.76
C LYS A 74 0.50 -7.71 -19.41
N MET A 75 1.11 -7.16 -18.36
CA MET A 75 0.38 -6.92 -17.11
C MET A 75 -0.77 -5.93 -17.34
N PRO A 76 -1.94 -6.13 -16.68
CA PRO A 76 -3.05 -5.20 -16.80
C PRO A 76 -2.65 -3.76 -16.46
N ARG A 77 -3.15 -2.80 -17.22
CA ARG A 77 -2.93 -1.37 -17.05
C ARG A 77 -4.21 -0.70 -16.61
N HIS A 78 -4.10 0.32 -15.77
CA HIS A 78 -5.26 1.07 -15.32
C HIS A 78 -5.93 1.84 -16.48
N ALA A 79 -5.09 2.38 -17.37
CA ALA A 79 -5.46 3.02 -18.62
C ALA A 79 -4.98 2.13 -19.76
N GLY A 80 -5.90 1.67 -20.61
CA GLY A 80 -5.59 0.77 -21.72
C GLY A 80 -6.68 -0.29 -21.96
N PRO A 81 -6.45 -1.22 -22.90
CA PRO A 81 -7.40 -2.28 -23.24
C PRO A 81 -7.77 -3.16 -22.05
N SER A 82 -6.83 -3.37 -21.12
CA SER A 82 -6.96 -4.21 -19.93
C SER A 82 -7.57 -3.48 -18.72
N GLY A 83 -7.94 -2.20 -18.86
CA GLY A 83 -8.51 -1.37 -17.79
C GLY A 83 -9.63 -2.03 -16.98
N PRO A 84 -10.61 -2.72 -17.59
CA PRO A 84 -11.64 -3.43 -16.85
C PRO A 84 -11.12 -4.58 -15.96
N VAL A 85 -10.03 -5.24 -16.37
CA VAL A 85 -9.36 -6.27 -15.56
C VAL A 85 -8.64 -5.60 -14.40
N PHE A 86 -7.90 -4.52 -14.67
CA PHE A 86 -7.21 -3.76 -13.62
C PHE A 86 -8.20 -3.21 -12.58
N ALA A 87 -9.34 -2.70 -13.02
CA ALA A 87 -10.38 -2.18 -12.14
C ALA A 87 -10.88 -3.24 -11.14
N ARG A 88 -10.98 -4.51 -11.54
CA ARG A 88 -11.37 -5.61 -10.64
C ARG A 88 -10.28 -5.98 -9.63
N LEU A 89 -9.01 -5.88 -10.02
CA LEU A 89 -7.87 -6.17 -9.13
C LEU A 89 -7.80 -5.21 -7.93
N VAL A 90 -8.28 -3.98 -8.09
CA VAL A 90 -8.27 -2.94 -7.04
C VAL A 90 -9.65 -2.65 -6.45
N ASP A 91 -10.69 -3.40 -6.83
CA ASP A 91 -12.05 -3.21 -6.34
C ASP A 91 -12.23 -3.83 -4.94
N THR A 92 -12.27 -2.98 -3.91
CA THR A 92 -12.43 -3.40 -2.52
C THR A 92 -13.89 -3.44 -2.05
N ARG A 93 -14.86 -3.08 -2.90
CA ARG A 93 -16.28 -2.97 -2.49
C ARG A 93 -16.88 -4.32 -2.12
N ALA A 94 -16.50 -5.38 -2.82
CA ALA A 94 -16.96 -6.74 -2.52
C ALA A 94 -16.43 -7.21 -1.16
N ALA A 95 -15.16 -6.92 -0.85
CA ALA A 95 -14.56 -7.20 0.46
C ALA A 95 -15.30 -6.46 1.59
N GLU A 96 -15.58 -5.16 1.40
CA GLU A 96 -16.32 -4.36 2.38
C GLU A 96 -17.75 -4.90 2.60
N ALA A 97 -18.46 -5.25 1.54
CA ALA A 97 -19.82 -5.79 1.63
C ALA A 97 -19.85 -7.16 2.33
N SER A 98 -18.90 -8.05 2.00
CA SER A 98 -18.74 -9.37 2.61
C SER A 98 -18.42 -9.25 4.11
N ALA A 99 -17.47 -8.39 4.47
CA ALA A 99 -17.06 -8.19 5.86
C ALA A 99 -18.20 -7.63 6.75
N LYS A 100 -19.03 -6.71 6.26
CA LYS A 100 -20.11 -6.10 7.07
C LYS A 100 -21.15 -7.10 7.60
N GLN A 101 -21.24 -8.31 7.04
CA GLN A 101 -22.26 -9.30 7.38
C GLN A 101 -21.79 -10.37 8.39
N GLN A 102 -20.53 -10.32 8.81
CA GLN A 102 -19.92 -11.38 9.62
C GLN A 102 -19.65 -10.94 11.07
N GLU A 103 -19.40 -11.89 11.97
CA GLU A 103 -18.85 -11.61 13.31
C GLU A 103 -17.38 -11.14 13.23
N PRO A 104 -16.87 -10.31 14.16
CA PRO A 104 -15.55 -9.67 14.05
C PRO A 104 -14.39 -10.60 13.65
N VAL A 105 -14.30 -11.79 14.26
CA VAL A 105 -13.25 -12.77 13.91
C VAL A 105 -13.39 -13.25 12.47
N ARG A 106 -14.61 -13.52 12.01
CA ARG A 106 -14.88 -13.92 10.62
C ARG A 106 -14.64 -12.76 9.64
N GLN A 107 -14.91 -11.51 10.05
CA GLN A 107 -14.54 -10.33 9.26
C GLN A 107 -13.03 -10.27 9.03
N LEU A 108 -12.22 -10.55 10.07
CA LEU A 108 -10.75 -10.56 9.93
C LEU A 108 -10.26 -11.65 8.99
N LEU A 109 -10.78 -12.87 9.13
CA LEU A 109 -10.41 -13.97 8.24
C LEU A 109 -10.77 -13.63 6.79
N GLU A 110 -11.98 -13.14 6.55
CA GLU A 110 -12.41 -12.72 5.21
C GLU A 110 -11.52 -11.61 4.65
N LEU A 111 -11.31 -10.52 5.38
CA LEU A 111 -10.46 -9.41 4.93
C LEU A 111 -9.00 -9.84 4.71
N SER A 112 -8.50 -10.80 5.50
CA SER A 112 -7.15 -11.35 5.31
C SER A 112 -7.02 -12.12 4.00
N ALA A 113 -8.06 -12.85 3.58
CA ALA A 113 -8.09 -13.55 2.30
C ALA A 113 -8.09 -12.59 1.10
N TRP A 114 -8.62 -11.37 1.27
CA TRP A 114 -8.51 -10.30 0.29
C TRP A 114 -7.14 -9.61 0.31
N PHE A 115 -6.54 -9.45 1.48
CA PHE A 115 -5.30 -8.69 1.65
C PHE A 115 -4.07 -9.42 1.09
N GLU A 116 -3.97 -10.74 1.29
CA GLU A 116 -2.85 -11.54 0.80
C GLU A 116 -2.59 -11.39 -0.72
N PRO A 117 -3.58 -11.62 -1.62
CA PRO A 117 -3.36 -11.47 -3.05
C PRO A 117 -3.05 -10.02 -3.47
N VAL A 118 -3.58 -9.01 -2.76
CA VAL A 118 -3.23 -7.60 -2.99
C VAL A 118 -1.76 -7.32 -2.63
N GLY A 119 -1.23 -7.95 -1.57
CA GLY A 119 0.19 -7.88 -1.23
C GLY A 119 1.08 -8.43 -2.35
N VAL A 120 0.72 -9.59 -2.91
CA VAL A 120 1.41 -10.18 -4.07
C VAL A 120 1.29 -9.27 -5.29
N LEU A 121 0.11 -8.72 -5.56
CA LEU A 121 -0.12 -7.80 -6.66
C LEU A 121 0.73 -6.53 -6.56
N THR A 122 0.89 -6.00 -5.35
CA THR A 122 1.77 -4.85 -5.07
C THR A 122 3.21 -5.18 -5.48
N GLN A 123 3.70 -6.37 -5.13
CA GLN A 123 5.04 -6.82 -5.53
C GLN A 123 5.16 -6.97 -7.05
N LEU A 124 4.14 -7.50 -7.74
CA LEU A 124 4.14 -7.64 -9.20
C LEU A 124 4.26 -6.27 -9.90
N TYR A 125 3.48 -5.26 -9.50
CA TYR A 125 3.57 -3.92 -10.10
C TYR A 125 4.78 -3.11 -9.62
N ALA A 126 5.38 -3.46 -8.49
CA ALA A 126 6.65 -2.88 -8.06
C ALA A 126 7.86 -3.42 -8.84
N ARG A 127 7.70 -4.52 -9.61
CA ARG A 127 8.77 -5.04 -10.48
C ARG A 127 9.13 -4.00 -11.53
N ARG A 128 10.41 -4.01 -11.89
CA ARG A 128 10.97 -3.21 -12.97
C ARG A 128 11.49 -4.11 -14.07
N ASP A 129 11.44 -3.65 -15.31
CA ASP A 129 12.09 -4.34 -16.41
C ASP A 129 13.62 -4.13 -16.38
N THR A 130 14.34 -4.73 -17.33
CA THR A 130 15.81 -4.61 -17.45
C THR A 130 16.29 -3.18 -17.71
N LYS A 131 15.40 -2.27 -18.13
CA LYS A 131 15.67 -0.85 -18.35
C LYS A 131 15.25 0.01 -17.15
N GLY A 132 14.85 -0.61 -16.03
CA GLY A 132 14.38 0.08 -14.83
C GLY A 132 12.99 0.70 -14.97
N ARG A 133 12.26 0.39 -16.06
CA ARG A 133 10.90 0.88 -16.28
C ARG A 133 9.91 0.14 -15.39
N GLY A 134 8.86 0.80 -14.94
CA GLY A 134 7.86 0.20 -14.06
C GLY A 134 6.43 0.67 -14.31
N PHE A 135 5.57 0.40 -13.33
CA PHE A 135 4.13 0.67 -13.36
C PHE A 135 3.70 1.64 -12.24
N PRO A 136 4.16 2.92 -12.27
CA PRO A 136 3.96 3.86 -11.16
C PRO A 136 2.47 4.10 -10.84
N ALA A 137 1.62 4.27 -11.85
CA ALA A 137 0.19 4.50 -11.65
C ALA A 137 -0.51 3.27 -11.05
N GLU A 138 -0.20 2.09 -11.58
CA GLU A 138 -0.77 0.83 -11.11
C GLU A 138 -0.34 0.52 -9.66
N VAL A 139 0.95 0.67 -9.32
CA VAL A 139 1.43 0.39 -7.96
C VAL A 139 0.81 1.34 -6.92
N ALA A 140 0.60 2.61 -7.27
CA ALA A 140 -0.09 3.57 -6.40
C ALA A 140 -1.54 3.16 -6.14
N ARG A 141 -2.27 2.71 -7.16
CA ARG A 141 -3.67 2.26 -7.04
C ARG A 141 -3.80 0.96 -6.26
N VAL A 142 -2.91 0.00 -6.49
CA VAL A 142 -2.88 -1.25 -5.72
C VAL A 142 -2.54 -0.97 -4.25
N THR A 143 -1.60 -0.05 -3.99
CA THR A 143 -1.27 0.36 -2.61
C THR A 143 -2.44 1.08 -1.93
N ALA A 144 -3.18 1.91 -2.66
CA ALA A 144 -4.39 2.54 -2.14
C ALA A 144 -5.49 1.52 -1.82
N ALA A 145 -5.64 0.47 -2.62
CA ALA A 145 -6.52 -0.66 -2.31
C ALA A 145 -6.06 -1.42 -1.05
N ALA A 146 -4.75 -1.67 -0.91
CA ALA A 146 -4.17 -2.29 0.28
C ALA A 146 -4.45 -1.48 1.56
N LEU A 147 -4.23 -0.15 1.52
CA LEU A 147 -4.56 0.75 2.63
C LEU A 147 -6.06 0.74 2.98
N THR A 148 -6.91 0.62 1.95
CA THR A 148 -8.36 0.52 2.15
C THR A 148 -8.74 -0.78 2.85
N LEU A 149 -8.16 -1.92 2.46
CA LEU A 149 -8.40 -3.20 3.13
C LEU A 149 -7.89 -3.19 4.58
N LEU A 150 -6.71 -2.63 4.83
CA LEU A 150 -6.16 -2.49 6.18
C LEU A 150 -7.06 -1.64 7.08
N ARG A 151 -7.59 -0.53 6.55
CA ARG A 151 -8.58 0.29 7.25
C ARG A 151 -9.83 -0.51 7.62
N LEU A 152 -10.30 -1.40 6.75
CA LEU A 152 -11.46 -2.26 7.05
C LEU A 152 -11.18 -3.26 8.17
N MET A 153 -9.92 -3.66 8.39
CA MET A 153 -9.52 -4.56 9.48
C MET A 153 -9.51 -3.91 10.86
N HIS A 154 -9.53 -2.57 10.93
CA HIS A 154 -9.45 -1.83 12.20
C HIS A 154 -10.60 -2.19 13.17
N ASP A 155 -11.84 -2.03 12.72
CA ASP A 155 -13.02 -2.22 13.58
C ASP A 155 -13.13 -3.68 14.08
N PRO A 156 -12.92 -4.72 13.24
CA PRO A 156 -12.90 -6.09 13.71
C PRO A 156 -11.76 -6.42 14.69
N ILE A 157 -10.54 -5.88 14.50
CA ILE A 157 -9.45 -6.04 15.47
C ILE A 157 -9.87 -5.50 16.83
N ASN A 158 -10.51 -4.32 16.85
CA ASN A 158 -10.92 -3.68 18.10
C ASN A 158 -12.06 -4.40 18.82
N LYS A 159 -12.91 -5.10 18.07
CA LYS A 159 -14.05 -5.86 18.60
C LYS A 159 -13.69 -7.31 18.94
N THR A 160 -12.55 -7.81 18.47
CA THR A 160 -12.11 -9.18 18.76
C THR A 160 -11.49 -9.22 20.16
N HIS A 161 -12.06 -10.03 21.04
CA HIS A 161 -11.51 -10.26 22.36
C HIS A 161 -10.33 -11.25 22.28
N PRO A 162 -9.21 -10.99 22.96
CA PRO A 162 -8.13 -11.97 23.08
C PRO A 162 -8.68 -13.26 23.70
N PRO A 163 -8.26 -14.44 23.23
CA PRO A 163 -8.65 -15.71 23.84
C PRO A 163 -8.02 -15.85 25.23
N THR A 164 -8.67 -16.61 26.11
CA THR A 164 -8.19 -16.82 27.49
C THR A 164 -7.18 -17.97 27.62
N GLU A 165 -7.18 -18.89 26.66
CA GLU A 165 -6.23 -20.01 26.62
C GLU A 165 -4.84 -19.50 26.22
N PRO A 166 -3.76 -19.85 26.96
CA PRO A 166 -2.40 -19.35 26.67
C PRO A 166 -1.91 -19.62 25.24
N ALA A 167 -2.16 -20.81 24.69
CA ALA A 167 -1.72 -21.16 23.34
C ALA A 167 -2.43 -20.32 22.27
N ALA A 168 -3.76 -20.21 22.36
CA ALA A 168 -4.55 -19.38 21.46
C ALA A 168 -4.20 -17.89 21.60
N LEU A 169 -3.85 -17.41 22.80
CA LEU A 169 -3.44 -16.03 23.03
C LEU A 169 -2.12 -15.73 22.30
N GLN A 170 -1.16 -16.64 22.36
CA GLN A 170 0.11 -16.50 21.64
C GLN A 170 -0.10 -16.41 20.12
N GLU A 171 -0.97 -17.27 19.55
CA GLU A 171 -1.31 -17.22 18.13
C GLU A 171 -2.02 -15.92 17.74
N TYR A 172 -2.95 -15.46 18.58
CA TYR A 172 -3.66 -14.19 18.40
C TYR A 172 -2.70 -13.01 18.38
N GLU A 173 -1.77 -12.93 19.35
CA GLU A 173 -0.76 -11.87 19.42
C GLU A 173 0.20 -11.90 18.24
N ALA A 174 0.62 -13.08 17.79
CA ALA A 174 1.44 -13.24 16.59
C ALA A 174 0.72 -12.74 15.33
N GLY A 175 -0.56 -13.09 15.16
CA GLY A 175 -1.39 -12.61 14.05
C GLY A 175 -1.56 -11.09 14.06
N LEU A 176 -1.88 -10.49 15.22
CA LEU A 176 -1.95 -9.04 15.36
C LEU A 176 -0.63 -8.35 15.04
N SER A 177 0.49 -8.90 15.52
CA SER A 177 1.82 -8.38 15.23
C SER A 177 2.13 -8.39 13.73
N GLN A 178 1.76 -9.46 13.03
CA GLN A 178 1.91 -9.56 11.57
C GLN A 178 1.07 -8.52 10.84
N ILE A 179 -0.19 -8.32 11.23
CA ILE A 179 -1.07 -7.30 10.63
C ILE A 179 -0.49 -5.89 10.84
N ARG A 180 -0.06 -5.56 12.06
CA ARG A 180 0.56 -4.27 12.38
C ARG A 180 1.84 -4.03 11.57
N THR A 181 2.69 -5.05 11.46
CA THR A 181 3.90 -4.99 10.63
C THR A 181 3.56 -4.75 9.16
N GLY A 182 2.55 -5.46 8.63
CA GLY A 182 2.05 -5.27 7.27
C GLY A 182 1.49 -3.87 7.03
N ALA A 183 0.72 -3.34 7.99
CA ALA A 183 0.16 -2.00 7.94
C ALA A 183 1.25 -0.93 7.92
N THR A 184 2.24 -1.03 8.81
CA THR A 184 3.40 -0.14 8.87
C THR A 184 4.19 -0.15 7.56
N LYS A 185 4.50 -1.33 7.00
CA LYS A 185 5.23 -1.44 5.73
C LYS A 185 4.46 -0.85 4.57
N THR A 186 3.15 -1.11 4.50
CA THR A 186 2.28 -0.60 3.43
C THR A 186 2.19 0.92 3.48
N LEU A 187 1.97 1.49 4.66
CA LEU A 187 1.94 2.94 4.86
C LEU A 187 3.30 3.57 4.52
N MET A 188 4.41 3.01 4.98
CA MET A 188 5.74 3.54 4.64
C MET A 188 6.01 3.48 3.13
N GLY A 189 5.61 2.41 2.45
CA GLY A 189 5.67 2.33 1.00
C GLY A 189 4.89 3.46 0.32
N ALA A 190 3.67 3.74 0.80
CA ALA A 190 2.84 4.84 0.31
C ALA A 190 3.51 6.21 0.52
N LEU A 191 4.05 6.47 1.71
CA LEU A 191 4.76 7.72 2.03
C LEU A 191 6.04 7.88 1.19
N LEU A 192 6.77 6.78 0.95
CA LEU A 192 7.94 6.79 0.08
C LEU A 192 7.56 7.15 -1.36
N MET A 193 6.48 6.57 -1.90
CA MET A 193 5.99 6.92 -3.23
C MET A 193 5.58 8.39 -3.34
N LEU A 194 4.94 8.95 -2.29
CA LEU A 194 4.58 10.37 -2.25
C LEU A 194 5.80 11.29 -2.11
N SER A 195 6.91 10.78 -1.57
CA SER A 195 8.16 11.55 -1.39
C SER A 195 8.94 11.81 -2.67
N VAL A 196 8.61 11.10 -3.76
CA VAL A 196 9.26 11.24 -5.07
C VAL A 196 8.21 11.73 -6.07
N PRO A 197 7.87 13.03 -6.08
CA PRO A 197 6.75 13.58 -6.83
C PRO A 197 6.84 13.34 -8.34
N GLU A 198 8.04 13.07 -8.85
CA GLU A 198 8.30 12.85 -10.28
C GLU A 198 8.00 11.41 -10.72
N VAL A 199 7.84 10.49 -9.77
CA VAL A 199 7.50 9.08 -10.06
C VAL A 199 6.01 8.92 -10.37
N LEU A 200 5.15 9.67 -9.70
CA LEU A 200 3.70 9.51 -9.80
C LEU A 200 3.07 10.71 -10.52
N ALA A 201 2.13 10.42 -11.44
CA ALA A 201 1.30 11.47 -12.00
C ALA A 201 0.46 12.15 -10.89
N ARG A 202 0.10 13.42 -11.13
CA ARG A 202 -0.65 14.25 -10.17
C ARG A 202 -1.91 13.56 -9.63
N GLU A 203 -2.67 12.89 -10.49
CA GLU A 203 -3.90 12.19 -10.12
C GLU A 203 -3.65 10.99 -9.20
N ASP A 204 -2.62 10.19 -9.50
CA ASP A 204 -2.28 9.02 -8.69
C ASP A 204 -1.72 9.43 -7.32
N ARG A 205 -0.98 10.56 -7.25
CA ARG A 205 -0.55 11.15 -5.97
C ARG A 205 -1.74 11.57 -5.11
N ARG A 206 -2.73 12.25 -5.69
CA ARG A 206 -3.96 12.65 -4.99
C ARG A 206 -4.73 11.44 -4.48
N LEU A 207 -4.86 10.40 -5.31
CA LEU A 207 -5.50 9.15 -4.94
C LEU A 207 -4.79 8.49 -3.75
N LEU A 208 -3.46 8.38 -3.81
CA LEU A 208 -2.67 7.74 -2.76
C LEU A 208 -2.67 8.55 -1.46
N ALA A 209 -2.54 9.88 -1.53
CA ALA A 209 -2.62 10.76 -0.36
C ALA A 209 -3.99 10.69 0.32
N ALA A 210 -5.08 10.65 -0.46
CA ALA A 210 -6.41 10.46 0.08
C ALA A 210 -6.60 9.07 0.73
N ALA A 211 -5.93 8.03 0.23
CA ALA A 211 -5.94 6.71 0.85
C ALA A 211 -5.15 6.69 2.18
N VAL A 212 -3.99 7.37 2.22
CA VAL A 212 -3.19 7.55 3.44
C VAL A 212 -3.99 8.29 4.53
N ASP A 213 -4.60 9.42 4.19
CA ASP A 213 -5.46 10.21 5.09
C ASP A 213 -6.58 9.36 5.70
N ARG A 214 -7.35 8.66 4.85
CA ARG A 214 -8.45 7.79 5.30
C ARG A 214 -7.99 6.61 6.16
N PHE A 215 -6.81 6.07 5.90
CA PHE A 215 -6.24 5.00 6.71
C PHE A 215 -5.83 5.52 8.09
N LEU A 216 -5.13 6.66 8.14
CA LEU A 216 -4.62 7.24 9.38
C LEU A 216 -5.70 7.76 10.32
N ASP A 217 -6.87 8.18 9.80
CA ASP A 217 -8.08 8.49 10.58
C ASP A 217 -8.50 7.36 11.55
N ARG A 218 -8.05 6.11 11.33
CA ARG A 218 -8.35 4.94 12.16
C ARG A 218 -7.14 4.05 12.44
N ALA A 219 -5.93 4.59 12.49
CA ALA A 219 -4.72 3.78 12.54
C ALA A 219 -4.16 3.52 13.96
N ASP A 220 -4.81 4.01 15.01
CA ASP A 220 -4.29 3.98 16.39
C ASP A 220 -3.93 2.55 16.87
N ARG A 221 -4.76 1.56 16.58
CA ARG A 221 -4.52 0.16 17.00
C ARG A 221 -3.70 -0.66 15.99
N LEU A 222 -3.62 -0.18 14.75
CA LEU A 222 -2.91 -0.82 13.64
C LEU A 222 -1.44 -0.40 13.55
N LEU A 223 -1.10 0.78 14.06
CA LEU A 223 0.26 1.29 14.08
C LEU A 223 0.83 1.23 15.50
N PRO A 224 1.92 0.45 15.72
CA PRO A 224 2.63 0.45 16.98
C PRO A 224 3.08 1.86 17.37
N HIS A 225 3.07 2.18 18.67
CA HIS A 225 3.39 3.53 19.17
C HIS A 225 4.77 4.00 18.69
N GLU A 226 5.75 3.10 18.71
CA GLU A 226 7.12 3.32 18.24
C GLU A 226 7.21 3.66 16.74
N ALA A 227 6.24 3.24 15.92
CA ALA A 227 6.21 3.55 14.49
C ALA A 227 5.57 4.90 14.19
N ARG A 228 4.76 5.46 15.11
CA ARG A 228 3.99 6.68 14.85
C ARG A 228 4.86 7.91 14.69
N ARG A 229 5.85 8.11 15.58
CA ARG A 229 6.68 9.33 15.55
C ARG A 229 7.46 9.48 14.23
N PRO A 230 8.20 8.47 13.74
CA PRO A 230 8.87 8.56 12.45
C PRO A 230 7.92 8.83 11.27
N MET A 231 6.69 8.32 11.32
CA MET A 231 5.67 8.57 10.30
C MET A 231 5.14 10.00 10.33
N VAL A 232 4.94 10.58 11.52
CA VAL A 232 4.59 12.00 11.67
C VAL A 232 5.70 12.87 11.10
N ASP A 233 6.96 12.64 11.49
CA ASP A 233 8.12 13.40 10.98
C ASP A 233 8.21 13.31 9.44
N GLN A 234 7.95 12.14 8.87
CA GLN A 234 7.91 11.94 7.42
C GLN A 234 6.74 12.70 6.76
N LEU A 235 5.55 12.67 7.35
CA LEU A 235 4.39 13.40 6.84
C LEU A 235 4.63 14.91 6.86
N GLU A 236 5.17 15.45 7.95
CA GLU A 236 5.53 16.87 8.08
C GLU A 236 6.56 17.28 7.01
N LEU A 237 7.57 16.44 6.77
CA LEU A 237 8.54 16.67 5.69
C LEU A 237 7.87 16.69 4.30
N LEU A 238 6.93 15.78 4.06
CA LEU A 238 6.17 15.75 2.80
C LEU A 238 5.30 16.99 2.64
N VAL A 239 4.61 17.45 3.69
CA VAL A 239 3.79 18.69 3.69
C VAL A 239 4.63 19.89 3.27
N VAL A 240 5.85 20.02 3.79
CA VAL A 240 6.75 21.14 3.46
C VAL A 240 7.19 21.11 2.00
N ARG A 241 7.37 19.91 1.42
CA ARG A 241 7.83 19.72 0.03
C ARG A 241 6.71 19.71 -1.00
N GLU A 242 5.47 19.50 -0.57
CA GLU A 242 4.33 19.34 -1.46
C GLU A 242 3.93 20.66 -2.11
N THR A 243 3.69 20.61 -3.43
CA THR A 243 3.25 21.75 -4.24
C THR A 243 1.79 21.62 -4.69
N ASP A 244 1.21 20.42 -4.65
CA ASP A 244 -0.22 20.24 -4.89
C ASP A 244 -1.01 20.44 -3.58
N GLU A 245 -1.75 21.54 -3.50
CA GLU A 245 -2.55 21.90 -2.30
C GLU A 245 -3.54 20.81 -1.85
N VAL A 246 -4.07 19.99 -2.78
CA VAL A 246 -4.97 18.88 -2.42
C VAL A 246 -4.19 17.77 -1.73
N VAL A 247 -3.01 17.42 -2.26
CA VAL A 247 -2.14 16.43 -1.62
C VAL A 247 -1.65 16.96 -0.27
N LYS A 248 -1.23 18.23 -0.21
CA LYS A 248 -0.72 18.87 1.00
C LYS A 248 -1.73 18.85 2.13
N GLY A 249 -2.96 19.30 1.87
CA GLY A 249 -4.03 19.29 2.87
C GLY A 249 -4.37 17.88 3.37
N LYS A 250 -4.23 16.85 2.53
CA LYS A 250 -4.38 15.45 2.94
C LYS A 250 -3.24 14.95 3.83
N LEU A 251 -2.02 15.36 3.55
CA LEU A 251 -0.86 15.01 4.38
C LEU A 251 -0.89 15.74 5.73
N GLU A 252 -1.34 16.99 5.77
CA GLU A 252 -1.55 17.75 7.02
C GLU A 252 -2.61 17.09 7.91
N SER A 253 -3.74 16.70 7.31
CA SER A 253 -4.80 15.95 7.98
C SER A 253 -4.28 14.62 8.55
N ALA A 254 -3.57 13.84 7.72
CA ALA A 254 -2.91 12.61 8.12
C ALA A 254 -1.94 12.78 9.31
N ALA A 255 -1.09 13.81 9.29
CA ALA A 255 -0.15 14.11 10.37
C ALA A 255 -0.89 14.40 11.69
N LYS A 256 -1.98 15.18 11.60
CA LYS A 256 -2.83 15.49 12.75
C LYS A 256 -3.47 14.24 13.36
N HIS A 257 -4.02 13.34 12.52
CA HIS A 257 -4.62 12.08 12.98
C HIS A 257 -3.63 11.18 13.72
N LEU A 258 -2.37 11.15 13.27
CA LEU A 258 -1.35 10.29 13.85
C LEU A 258 -0.68 10.88 15.10
N GLY A 259 -0.64 12.21 15.19
CA GLY A 259 -0.05 12.95 16.31
C GLY A 259 -0.98 13.17 17.51
N SER A 260 -2.29 12.97 17.36
CA SER A 260 -3.29 12.99 18.44
C SER A 260 -3.33 11.67 19.20
#